data_AF-A0A7J9P1X7-F1
#
_entry.id   AF-A0A7J9P1X7-F1
#
_cell.length_a   1.000
_cell.length_b   1.000
_cell.length_c   1.000
_cell.angle_alpha   90.00
_cell.angle_beta   90.00
_cell.angle_gamma   90.00
#
_symmetry.space_group_name_H-M   'P 1'
#
loop_
_entity.id
_entity.type
_entity.pdbx_description
1 polymer ?
#
loop_
_entity_poly.entity_id
_entity_poly.type
_entity_poly.pdbx_seq_one_letter_code
_entity_poly.pdbx_strand_id
1 'polypeptide(L)'
;MIRICPKCLKAVVHYDKEYITGKVRPVFVDTENKCCGYLQTESVFNNAKCSKLQILKTEAGKISKQLNLSEDVKYEFFENLKRFKRAHNEWKDYRVLEEALNYTLSTLNIKLQNEQAILKKKVKI
;
A
#
# COMPACT_ATOMS: atom_id res chain seq x y z
N MET A 1 7.58 2.55 -0.41
CA MET A 1 6.32 2.25 0.31
C MET A 1 5.16 2.61 -0.60
N ILE A 2 4.16 1.74 -0.76
CA ILE A 2 2.97 2.06 -1.58
C ILE A 2 2.03 2.90 -0.74
N ARG A 3 1.49 4.00 -1.28
CA ARG A 3 0.48 4.80 -0.57
C ARG A 3 -0.91 4.56 -1.15
N ILE A 4 -1.94 4.74 -0.35
CA ILE A 4 -3.34 4.67 -0.79
C ILE A 4 -3.96 6.06 -0.74
N CYS A 5 -4.59 6.48 -1.85
CA CYS A 5 -5.23 7.80 -1.87
C CYS A 5 -6.41 7.86 -0.87
N PRO A 6 -6.45 8.84 0.07
CA PRO A 6 -7.52 8.99 1.05
C PRO A 6 -8.92 9.21 0.44
N LYS A 7 -9.00 9.67 -0.82
CA LYS A 7 -10.26 9.96 -1.51
C LYS A 7 -10.73 8.84 -2.43
N CYS A 8 -9.86 8.37 -3.32
CA CYS A 8 -10.24 7.36 -4.32
C CYS A 8 -9.81 5.94 -3.98
N LEU A 9 -9.06 5.74 -2.89
CA LEU A 9 -8.56 4.44 -2.40
C LEU A 9 -7.74 3.64 -3.42
N LYS A 10 -7.24 4.30 -4.47
CA LYS A 10 -6.30 3.67 -5.41
C LYS A 10 -4.90 3.65 -4.84
N ALA A 11 -4.14 2.61 -5.18
CA ALA A 11 -2.72 2.55 -4.88
C ALA A 11 -1.98 3.58 -5.74
N VAL A 12 -1.11 4.35 -5.11
CA VAL A 12 -0.25 5.32 -5.77
C VAL A 12 1.19 5.07 -5.30
N VAL A 13 2.12 5.08 -6.24
CA VAL A 13 3.54 5.16 -5.89
C VAL A 13 3.77 6.61 -5.49
N HIS A 14 3.81 6.87 -4.19
CA HIS A 14 4.05 8.20 -3.70
C HIS A 14 5.55 8.44 -3.69
N TYR A 15 5.94 9.56 -4.30
CA TYR A 15 7.24 10.14 -4.07
C TYR A 15 7.07 11.11 -2.90
N ASP A 16 7.68 10.76 -1.76
CA ASP A 16 7.86 11.69 -0.65
C ASP A 16 8.43 12.98 -1.24
N LYS A 17 7.80 14.12 -1.04
CA LYS A 17 8.32 15.38 -1.57
C LYS A 17 9.78 15.54 -1.13
N GLU A 18 10.70 15.46 -2.08
CA GLU A 18 12.09 15.81 -1.84
C GLU A 18 12.19 17.34 -1.77
N TYR A 19 12.27 17.87 -0.56
CA TYR A 19 12.88 19.18 -0.35
C TYR A 19 14.38 19.04 -0.59
N ILE A 20 14.82 18.91 -1.84
CA ILE A 20 16.24 19.16 -2.15
C ILE A 20 16.43 20.66 -1.94
N THR A 21 17.11 21.03 -0.86
CA THR A 21 17.61 22.40 -0.62
C THR A 21 16.56 23.51 -0.48
N GLY A 22 15.35 23.18 -0.01
CA GLY A 22 14.33 24.19 0.31
C GLY A 22 13.64 24.85 -0.90
N LYS A 23 13.77 24.28 -2.11
CA LYS A 23 13.07 24.76 -3.32
C LYS A 23 12.06 23.73 -3.81
N VAL A 24 10.83 24.18 -4.08
CA VAL A 24 9.80 23.35 -4.72
C VAL A 24 10.20 23.11 -6.17
N ARG A 25 10.52 21.86 -6.54
CA ARG A 25 10.67 21.45 -7.93
C ARG A 25 9.46 20.63 -8.37
N PRO A 26 9.00 20.76 -9.63
CA PRO A 26 7.96 19.89 -10.17
C PRO A 26 8.46 18.45 -10.17
N VAL A 27 7.70 17.57 -9.52
CA VAL A 27 7.97 16.12 -9.53
C VAL A 27 7.54 15.62 -10.90
N PHE A 28 8.39 14.83 -11.57
CA PHE A 28 7.97 14.04 -12.72
C PHE A 28 6.92 13.05 -12.22
N VAL A 29 5.65 13.40 -12.43
CA VAL A 29 4.54 12.49 -12.19
C VAL A 29 4.70 11.40 -13.22
N ASP A 30 4.91 10.17 -12.77
CA ASP A 30 4.84 9.02 -13.65
C ASP A 30 3.43 9.01 -14.26
N THR A 31 3.34 9.44 -15.52
CA THR A 31 2.08 9.62 -16.24
C THR A 31 1.39 8.30 -16.53
N GLU A 32 2.01 7.15 -16.23
CA GLU A 32 1.33 5.85 -16.26
C GLU A 32 0.37 5.69 -15.07
N ASN A 33 0.61 6.38 -13.96
CA ASN A 33 -0.27 6.38 -12.80
C ASN A 33 -1.39 7.45 -12.92
N LYS A 34 -2.08 7.48 -14.07
CA LYS A 34 -3.23 8.38 -14.40
C LYS A 34 -4.44 8.27 -13.46
N CYS A 35 -4.32 7.50 -12.39
CA CYS A 35 -5.44 6.97 -11.65
C CYS A 35 -5.97 7.90 -10.54
N CYS A 36 -5.20 8.89 -10.09
CA CYS A 36 -5.63 9.83 -9.05
C CYS A 36 -5.24 11.28 -9.37
N GLY A 37 -6.23 12.12 -9.67
CA GLY A 37 -6.05 13.57 -9.88
C GLY A 37 -6.34 14.44 -8.66
N TYR A 38 -6.46 13.85 -7.47
CA TYR A 38 -6.84 14.60 -6.26
C TYR A 38 -5.63 15.13 -5.50
N LEU A 39 -5.61 16.44 -5.27
CA LEU A 39 -4.69 17.08 -4.34
C LEU A 39 -4.97 16.58 -2.91
N GLN A 40 -3.94 16.07 -2.24
CA GLN A 40 -4.01 15.56 -0.87
C GLN A 40 -3.97 16.72 0.14
N THR A 41 -5.04 17.51 0.18
CA THR A 41 -5.19 18.60 1.17
C THR A 41 -5.67 18.06 2.52
N GLU A 42 -5.52 18.86 3.57
CA GLU A 42 -6.00 18.51 4.92
C GLU A 42 -7.50 18.15 4.93
N SER A 43 -8.30 18.91 4.19
CA SER A 43 -9.73 18.61 3.99
C SER A 43 -9.97 17.20 3.44
N VAL A 44 -9.14 16.71 2.52
CA VAL A 44 -9.28 15.35 1.98
C VAL A 44 -8.99 14.29 3.05
N PHE A 45 -7.98 14.50 3.90
CA PHE A 45 -7.66 13.57 4.98
C PHE A 45 -8.74 13.57 6.06
N ASN A 46 -9.22 14.74 6.46
CA ASN A 46 -10.27 14.88 7.49
C ASN A 46 -11.59 14.23 7.06
N ASN A 47 -11.91 14.32 5.76
CA ASN A 47 -13.11 13.73 5.17
C ASN A 47 -12.92 12.28 4.66
N ALA A 48 -11.77 11.65 4.95
CA ALA A 48 -11.54 10.27 4.55
C ALA A 48 -12.54 9.33 5.23
N LYS A 49 -12.97 8.31 4.48
CA LYS A 49 -13.96 7.33 4.94
C LYS A 49 -13.38 6.41 6.00
N CYS A 50 -14.24 5.95 6.90
CA CYS A 50 -14.00 4.83 7.79
C CYS A 50 -15.17 3.86 7.63
N SER A 51 -14.95 2.82 6.85
CA SER A 51 -15.95 1.88 6.38
C SER A 51 -15.86 0.54 7.11
N LYS A 52 -16.90 -0.28 6.95
CA LYS A 52 -16.91 -1.67 7.42
C LYS A 52 -15.96 -2.53 6.57
N LEU A 53 -15.50 -3.63 7.16
CA LEU A 53 -14.55 -4.56 6.53
C LEU A 53 -14.99 -5.07 5.14
N GLN A 54 -16.29 -5.25 4.89
CA GLN A 54 -16.79 -5.70 3.59
C GLN A 54 -16.45 -4.71 2.47
N ILE A 55 -16.60 -3.41 2.72
CA ILE A 55 -16.25 -2.36 1.75
C ILE A 55 -14.74 -2.35 1.52
N LEU A 56 -13.95 -2.46 2.60
CA LEU A 56 -12.49 -2.53 2.52
C LEU A 56 -12.00 -3.71 1.68
N LYS A 57 -12.64 -4.89 1.80
CA LYS A 57 -12.30 -6.06 0.97
C LYS A 57 -12.53 -5.82 -0.51
N THR A 58 -13.62 -5.11 -0.87
CA THR A 58 -13.89 -4.74 -2.25
C THR A 58 -12.78 -3.83 -2.80
N GLU A 59 -12.37 -2.82 -2.03
CA GLU A 59 -11.29 -1.90 -2.43
C GLU A 59 -9.92 -2.62 -2.49
N ALA A 60 -9.62 -3.49 -1.52
CA ALA A 60 -8.43 -4.33 -1.55
C ALA A 60 -8.38 -5.23 -2.81
N GLY A 61 -9.52 -5.76 -3.25
CA GLY A 61 -9.62 -6.50 -4.50
C GLY A 61 -9.30 -5.66 -5.74
N LYS A 62 -9.75 -4.39 -5.77
CA LYS A 62 -9.41 -3.46 -6.86
C LYS A 62 -7.92 -3.11 -6.86
N ILE A 63 -7.35 -2.85 -5.68
CA ILE A 63 -5.90 -2.58 -5.51
C ILE A 63 -5.08 -3.80 -5.97
N SER A 64 -5.51 -5.01 -5.59
CA SER A 64 -4.81 -6.24 -5.98
C SER A 64 -4.75 -6.41 -7.50
N LYS A 65 -5.85 -6.10 -8.20
CA LYS A 65 -5.91 -6.07 -9.66
C LYS A 65 -5.03 -4.96 -10.25
N GLN A 66 -5.09 -3.76 -9.66
CA GLN A 66 -4.28 -2.61 -10.11
C GLN A 66 -2.78 -2.91 -10.04
N LEU A 67 -2.33 -3.59 -8.99
CA LEU A 67 -0.91 -3.92 -8.77
C LEU A 67 -0.50 -5.29 -9.32
N ASN A 68 -1.42 -6.00 -9.98
CA ASN A 68 -1.21 -7.36 -10.49
C ASN A 68 -0.59 -8.31 -9.45
N LEU A 69 -1.14 -8.31 -8.22
CA LEU A 69 -0.66 -9.17 -7.14
C LEU A 69 -0.97 -10.65 -7.44
N SER A 70 -0.05 -11.56 -7.11
CA SER A 70 -0.32 -12.99 -7.17
C SER A 70 -1.38 -13.40 -6.15
N GLU A 71 -2.01 -14.56 -6.35
CA GLU A 71 -3.06 -15.04 -5.44
C GLU A 71 -2.55 -15.24 -4.00
N ASP A 72 -1.30 -15.66 -3.81
CA ASP A 72 -0.69 -15.80 -2.49
C ASP A 72 -0.53 -14.45 -1.77
N VAL A 73 0.01 -13.45 -2.48
CA VAL A 73 0.17 -12.08 -1.94
C VAL A 73 -1.19 -11.46 -1.64
N LYS A 74 -2.16 -11.68 -2.52
CA LYS A 74 -3.54 -11.23 -2.35
C LYS A 74 -4.17 -11.89 -1.12
N TYR A 75 -4.00 -13.19 -0.92
CA TYR A 75 -4.51 -13.87 0.28
C TYR A 75 -3.93 -13.25 1.55
N GLU A 76 -2.60 -13.10 1.64
CA GLU A 76 -1.95 -12.48 2.79
C GLU A 76 -2.40 -11.03 3.01
N PHE A 77 -2.57 -10.25 1.93
CA PHE A 77 -3.11 -8.89 2.00
C PHE A 77 -4.51 -8.86 2.62
N PHE A 78 -5.40 -9.78 2.25
CA PHE A 78 -6.74 -9.84 2.84
C PHE A 78 -6.74 -10.29 4.30
N GLU A 79 -5.84 -11.19 4.71
CA GLU A 79 -5.70 -11.57 6.13
C GLU A 79 -5.15 -10.40 6.97
N ASN A 80 -4.12 -9.71 6.48
CA ASN A 80 -3.59 -8.53 7.14
C ASN A 80 -4.64 -7.41 7.21
N LEU A 81 -5.44 -7.21 6.15
CA LEU A 81 -6.55 -6.25 6.17
C LEU A 81 -7.55 -6.51 7.30
N LYS A 82 -7.92 -7.78 7.51
CA LYS A 82 -8.80 -8.17 8.63
C LYS A 82 -8.15 -7.87 9.98
N ARG A 83 -6.86 -8.19 10.12
CA ARG A 83 -6.09 -7.96 11.35
C ARG A 83 -6.01 -6.48 11.69
N PHE A 84 -5.58 -5.64 10.75
CA PHE A 84 -5.47 -4.20 10.95
C PHE A 84 -6.82 -3.55 11.24
N LYS A 85 -7.90 -3.90 10.51
CA LYS A 85 -9.22 -3.31 10.78
C LYS A 85 -9.78 -3.70 12.16
N ARG A 86 -9.47 -4.89 12.66
CA ARG A 86 -9.88 -5.32 14.01
C ARG A 86 -9.08 -4.63 15.10
N ALA A 87 -7.76 -4.49 14.91
CA ALA A 87 -6.87 -3.83 15.86
C ALA A 87 -7.07 -2.31 15.92
N HIS A 88 -7.41 -1.69 14.77
CA HIS A 88 -7.52 -0.25 14.61
C HIS A 88 -8.83 0.11 13.89
N ASN A 89 -9.95 -0.06 14.60
CA ASN A 89 -11.27 0.18 14.01
C ASN A 89 -11.49 1.65 13.62
N GLU A 90 -10.87 2.57 14.35
CA GLU A 90 -10.93 4.02 14.14
C GLU A 90 -10.15 4.50 12.91
N TRP A 91 -9.24 3.68 12.39
CA TRP A 91 -8.45 4.06 11.23
C TRP A 91 -9.31 4.24 9.98
N LYS A 92 -8.99 5.30 9.25
CA LYS A 92 -9.56 5.61 7.95
C LYS A 92 -9.15 4.54 6.93
N ASP A 93 -10.01 4.33 5.94
CA ASP A 93 -9.92 3.22 4.99
C ASP A 93 -8.56 3.17 4.28
N TYR A 94 -8.08 4.31 3.82
CA TYR A 94 -6.80 4.41 3.12
C TYR A 94 -5.63 3.94 3.98
N ARG A 95 -5.63 4.28 5.28
CA ARG A 95 -4.57 3.89 6.21
C ARG A 95 -4.59 2.39 6.48
N VAL A 96 -5.78 1.82 6.69
CA VAL A 96 -5.91 0.37 6.91
C VAL A 96 -5.45 -0.41 5.68
N LEU A 97 -5.86 0.02 4.48
CA LEU A 97 -5.45 -0.61 3.21
C LEU A 97 -3.95 -0.49 2.98
N GLU A 98 -3.38 0.69 3.27
CA GLU A 98 -1.96 0.99 3.10
C GLU A 98 -1.08 0.15 4.02
N GLU A 99 -1.39 0.11 5.32
CA GLU A 99 -0.62 -0.64 6.31
C GLU A 99 -0.72 -2.15 6.04
N ALA A 100 -1.91 -2.65 5.74
CA ALA A 100 -2.09 -4.06 5.39
C ALA A 100 -1.29 -4.45 4.13
N LEU A 101 -1.30 -3.62 3.09
CA LEU A 101 -0.57 -3.90 1.84
C LEU A 101 0.95 -3.86 2.05
N ASN A 102 1.47 -2.79 2.67
CA ASN A 102 2.90 -2.64 2.88
C ASN A 102 3.44 -3.70 3.83
N TYR A 103 2.68 -4.07 4.87
CA TYR A 103 3.06 -5.16 5.76
C TYR A 103 3.17 -6.50 5.02
N THR A 104 2.21 -6.84 4.16
CA THR A 104 2.28 -8.03 3.29
C THR A 104 3.55 -8.01 2.43
N LEU A 105 3.78 -6.92 1.69
CA LEU A 105 4.93 -6.83 0.78
C LEU A 105 6.27 -6.88 1.54
N SER A 106 6.35 -6.28 2.73
CA SER A 106 7.56 -6.34 3.56
C SER A 106 7.85 -7.75 4.07
N THR A 107 6.81 -8.47 4.52
CA THR A 107 6.93 -9.84 5.03
C THR A 107 7.39 -10.81 3.95
N LEU A 108 6.86 -10.66 2.72
CA LEU A 108 7.28 -11.44 1.57
C LEU A 108 8.74 -11.18 1.18
N ASN A 109 9.17 -9.92 1.20
CA ASN A 109 10.57 -9.59 0.92
C ASN A 109 11.52 -10.25 1.93
N ILE A 110 11.15 -10.25 3.22
CA ILE A 110 11.91 -10.95 4.27
C ILE A 110 11.94 -12.46 4.01
N LYS A 111 10.81 -13.09 3.67
CA LYS A 111 10.73 -14.52 3.34
C LYS A 111 11.67 -14.89 2.18
N LEU A 112 11.61 -14.13 1.09
CA LEU A 112 12.47 -14.33 -0.09
C LEU A 112 13.96 -14.18 0.24
N GLN A 113 14.34 -13.17 1.03
CA GLN A 113 15.73 -12.99 1.47
C GLN A 113 16.21 -14.17 2.33
N ASN A 114 15.35 -14.69 3.21
CA ASN A 114 15.68 -15.84 4.06
C ASN A 114 15.84 -17.13 3.23
N GLU A 115 14.97 -17.38 2.26
CA GLU A 115 15.07 -18.53 1.34
C GLU A 115 16.35 -18.48 0.50
N GLN A 116 16.70 -17.31 -0.04
CA GLN A 116 17.97 -17.10 -0.75
C GLN A 116 19.19 -17.32 0.15
N ALA A 117 19.13 -16.89 1.41
CA ALA A 117 20.21 -17.12 2.37
C ALA A 117 20.39 -18.61 2.70
N ILE A 118 19.30 -19.36 2.82
CA ILE A 118 19.34 -20.82 3.03
C ILE A 118 19.92 -21.53 1.81
N LEU A 119 19.49 -21.16 0.59
CA LEU A 119 20.02 -21.73 -0.65
C LEU A 119 21.52 -21.44 -0.82
N LYS A 120 21.97 -20.22 -0.55
CA LYS A 120 23.40 -19.85 -0.57
C LYS A 120 24.23 -20.65 0.45
N LYS A 121 23.66 -21.01 1.61
CA LYS A 121 24.32 -21.89 2.59
C LYS A 121 24.39 -23.35 2.12
N LYS A 122 23.40 -23.83 1.36
CA LYS A 122 23.39 -25.20 0.80
C LYS A 122 24.29 -25.38 -0.42
N VAL A 123 24.58 -24.32 -1.17
CA VAL A 123 25.40 -24.35 -2.40
C VAL A 123 26.89 -24.09 -2.13
N LYS A 124 27.28 -23.69 -0.91
CA LYS A 124 28.70 -23.74 -0.48
C LYS A 124 29.10 -25.21 -0.25
N ILE A 125 29.53 -25.87 -1.34
CA ILE A 125 30.38 -27.06 -1.34
C ILE A 125 31.82 -26.58 -1.56
#